data_AF-A0A8X6LRA8-F1
#
_entry.id   AF-A0A8X6LRA8-F1
#
_cell.length_a   1.000
_cell.length_b   1.000
_cell.length_c   1.000
_cell.angle_alpha   90.00
_cell.angle_beta   90.00
_cell.angle_gamma   90.00
#
_symmetry.space_group_name_H-M   'P 1'
#
loop_
_entity.id
_entity.type
_entity.pdbx_description
1 polymer ?
#
loop_
_entity_poly.entity_id
_entity_poly.type
_entity_poly.pdbx_seq_one_letter_code
_entity_poly.pdbx_strand_id
1 'polypeptide(L)'
;MSFISIPKNCHFSYQNLPYGIFHSPNNLRPRPGVAIGDHVLDLCAIKHLFVGPLLKNVQDVFSEESLNRFMSLGKDCWQEARKTLQSLLSADNPILRDDANLRAKAFVPLDVVTMHVPAKIGDYTDFYSSEEHATNVGVMFRGKDNALMPNWKYLPVGYHGRASSIVVSGTPIRRPNGQTRPDDSQPPQFGPCRLMDFELEMAFFIGTPSKLGEPINVEKAQDYIFGMVLMNDWSARDIQKWEYVPLGPFLGKNLGTTVSPWIVTMEALKPFVCDNVPQNPAPFPYLQHSDPYNFDINLEVSIRPENAIEATIISKSNFKYMYWSMKQQLAHHTITGCNMNSGDLLASGTISGKTPDSYGSMLELSWKGTKEIILLDDQKRRFLKDGDEVILSGYCQGDGYLVGFGTCTGKLLPALQF
;
A
#
# COMPACT_ATOMS: atom_id res chain seq x y z
N MET A 1 12.95 -16.63 18.47
CA MET A 1 11.94 -17.49 17.80
C MET A 1 10.63 -17.34 18.56
N SER A 2 9.48 -17.50 17.88
CA SER A 2 8.17 -17.48 18.53
C SER A 2 7.82 -18.84 19.13
N PHE A 3 6.95 -18.90 20.14
CA PHE A 3 6.29 -20.17 20.54
C PHE A 3 5.18 -20.60 19.58
N ILE A 4 4.72 -19.70 18.70
CA ILE A 4 3.84 -20.02 17.58
C ILE A 4 4.69 -20.65 16.47
N SER A 5 4.22 -21.76 15.90
CA SER A 5 4.86 -22.41 14.77
C SER A 5 4.68 -21.56 13.51
N ILE A 6 5.77 -21.23 12.82
CA ILE A 6 5.75 -20.33 11.67
C ILE A 6 6.52 -20.96 10.50
N PRO A 7 5.88 -21.21 9.35
CA PRO A 7 6.57 -21.64 8.14
C PRO A 7 7.58 -20.59 7.64
N LYS A 8 8.70 -21.02 7.07
CA LYS A 8 9.77 -20.11 6.56
C LYS A 8 9.27 -19.09 5.54
N ASN A 9 8.32 -19.50 4.69
CA ASN A 9 7.76 -18.67 3.63
C ASN A 9 6.48 -17.93 4.08
N CYS A 10 6.20 -17.88 5.38
CA CYS A 10 5.06 -17.15 5.90
C CYS A 10 5.35 -15.64 5.88
N HIS A 11 4.41 -14.84 5.37
CA HIS A 11 4.50 -13.38 5.38
C HIS A 11 4.58 -12.83 6.81
N PHE A 12 3.98 -13.51 7.77
CA PHE A 12 3.81 -13.04 9.16
C PHE A 12 4.79 -13.71 10.10
N SER A 13 6.08 -13.55 9.80
CA SER A 13 7.16 -14.00 10.68
C SER A 13 7.16 -13.26 12.02
N TYR A 14 7.89 -13.82 13.00
CA TYR A 14 8.16 -13.16 14.28
C TYR A 14 8.89 -11.82 14.12
N GLN A 15 9.62 -11.63 13.02
CA GLN A 15 10.30 -10.39 12.65
C GLN A 15 9.36 -9.36 12.04
N ASN A 16 8.19 -9.76 11.54
CA ASN A 16 7.24 -8.85 10.90
C ASN A 16 6.37 -8.14 11.96
N LEU A 17 5.40 -8.86 12.53
CA LEU A 17 4.40 -8.34 13.48
C LEU A 17 3.63 -7.10 12.96
N PRO A 18 2.93 -7.19 11.81
CA PRO A 18 2.18 -6.07 11.26
C PRO A 18 0.87 -5.86 12.02
N TYR A 19 0.37 -4.63 12.02
CA TYR A 19 -0.88 -4.25 12.69
C TYR A 19 -2.04 -4.23 11.69
N GLY A 20 -3.22 -4.65 12.12
CA GLY A 20 -4.45 -4.58 11.32
C GLY A 20 -5.69 -4.43 12.19
N ILE A 21 -6.83 -4.16 11.54
CA ILE A 21 -8.14 -4.15 12.20
C ILE A 21 -8.92 -5.36 11.70
N PHE A 22 -9.42 -6.16 12.63
CA PHE A 22 -10.18 -7.35 12.32
C PHE A 22 -11.42 -7.48 13.19
N HIS A 23 -12.38 -8.28 12.75
CA HIS A 23 -13.35 -8.91 13.63
C HIS A 23 -13.36 -10.42 13.38
N SER A 24 -14.01 -11.15 14.28
CA SER A 24 -14.11 -12.61 14.24
C SER A 24 -15.58 -13.03 14.36
N PRO A 25 -15.97 -14.24 13.92
CA PRO A 25 -17.35 -14.72 14.04
C PRO A 25 -17.91 -14.65 15.48
N ASN A 26 -17.05 -14.85 16.47
CA ASN A 26 -17.41 -14.83 17.90
C ASN A 26 -17.40 -13.42 18.53
N ASN A 27 -16.90 -12.41 17.81
CA ASN A 27 -16.85 -11.02 18.27
C ASN A 27 -16.80 -10.09 17.05
N LEU A 28 -17.95 -9.53 16.74
CA LEU A 28 -18.19 -8.69 15.56
C LEU A 28 -17.63 -7.27 15.69
N ARG A 29 -17.14 -6.87 16.87
CA ARG A 29 -16.53 -5.55 17.06
C ARG A 29 -15.15 -5.49 16.40
N PRO A 30 -14.92 -4.58 15.43
CA PRO A 30 -13.59 -4.35 14.86
C PRO A 30 -12.61 -3.93 15.95
N ARG A 31 -11.39 -4.47 15.90
CA ARG A 31 -10.36 -4.18 16.90
C ARG A 31 -8.94 -4.44 16.38
N PRO A 32 -7.91 -3.88 17.05
CA PRO A 32 -6.53 -4.02 16.63
C PRO A 32 -6.02 -5.45 16.88
N GLY A 33 -5.33 -5.98 15.88
CA GLY A 33 -4.66 -7.27 15.94
C GLY A 33 -3.25 -7.20 15.33
N VAL A 34 -2.44 -8.21 15.66
CA VAL A 34 -1.11 -8.41 15.06
C VAL A 34 -1.06 -9.80 14.41
N ALA A 35 -0.67 -9.86 13.14
CA ALA A 35 -0.51 -11.15 12.47
C ALA A 35 0.78 -11.86 12.90
N ILE A 36 0.69 -13.17 13.16
CA ILE A 36 1.82 -14.03 13.52
C ILE A 36 1.54 -15.47 13.07
N GLY A 37 2.33 -15.98 12.13
CA GLY A 37 2.06 -17.25 11.48
C GLY A 37 0.71 -17.23 10.76
N ASP A 38 -0.14 -18.19 11.08
CA ASP A 38 -1.52 -18.37 10.63
C ASP A 38 -2.55 -17.83 11.64
N HIS A 39 -2.14 -16.98 12.58
CA HIS A 39 -3.01 -16.42 13.61
C HIS A 39 -2.97 -14.88 13.63
N VAL A 40 -4.01 -14.31 14.23
CA VAL A 40 -4.06 -12.92 14.70
C VAL A 40 -4.02 -12.92 16.21
N LEU A 41 -3.07 -12.18 16.79
CA LEU A 41 -3.04 -11.83 18.20
C LEU A 41 -3.95 -10.61 18.45
N ASP A 42 -5.04 -10.82 19.17
CA ASP A 42 -6.01 -9.80 19.58
C ASP A 42 -5.42 -8.87 20.64
N LEU A 43 -5.08 -7.64 20.24
CA LEU A 43 -4.45 -6.68 21.16
C LEU A 43 -5.41 -6.22 22.25
N CYS A 44 -6.72 -6.23 21.99
CA CYS A 44 -7.71 -5.89 23.02
C CYS A 44 -7.70 -6.92 24.16
N ALA A 45 -7.50 -8.20 23.83
CA ALA A 45 -7.43 -9.27 24.83
C ALA A 45 -6.18 -9.16 25.73
N ILE A 46 -5.06 -8.68 25.19
CA ILE A 46 -3.77 -8.61 25.89
C ILE A 46 -3.32 -7.20 26.29
N LYS A 47 -4.13 -6.15 26.06
CA LYS A 47 -3.74 -4.75 26.29
C LYS A 47 -3.20 -4.45 27.69
N HIS A 48 -3.68 -5.19 28.70
CA HIS A 48 -3.25 -5.06 30.10
C HIS A 48 -1.78 -5.47 30.32
N LEU A 49 -1.19 -6.24 29.39
CA LEU A 49 0.22 -6.65 29.42
C LEU A 49 1.18 -5.56 28.91
N PHE A 50 0.67 -4.47 28.32
CA PHE A 50 1.48 -3.31 27.92
C PHE A 50 1.72 -2.40 29.13
N VAL A 51 2.56 -2.87 30.05
CA VAL A 51 2.85 -2.21 31.35
C VAL A 51 4.03 -1.24 31.30
N GLY A 52 4.60 -1.00 30.11
CA GLY A 52 5.70 -0.08 29.92
C GLY A 52 5.32 1.37 30.22
N PRO A 53 6.33 2.24 30.47
CA PRO A 53 6.09 3.60 30.92
C PRO A 53 5.25 4.43 29.95
N LEU A 54 5.34 4.18 28.64
CA LEU A 54 4.64 4.94 27.62
C LEU A 54 3.21 4.44 27.38
N LEU A 55 2.97 3.12 27.47
CA LEU A 55 1.69 2.51 27.10
C LEU A 55 0.77 2.22 28.28
N LYS A 56 1.28 2.08 29.51
CA LYS A 56 0.48 1.65 30.68
C LYS A 56 -0.78 2.49 30.94
N ASN A 57 -0.75 3.78 30.60
CA ASN A 57 -1.85 4.73 30.85
C ASN A 57 -2.72 4.98 29.60
N VAL A 58 -2.40 4.35 28.46
CA VAL A 58 -3.10 4.53 27.18
C VAL A 58 -3.39 3.18 26.50
N GLN A 59 -3.52 2.11 27.30
CA GLN A 59 -3.79 0.75 26.80
C GLN A 59 -5.12 0.64 26.04
N ASP A 60 -6.04 1.59 26.25
CA ASP A 60 -7.34 1.66 25.59
C ASP A 60 -7.24 1.91 24.08
N VAL A 61 -6.10 2.39 23.56
CA VAL A 61 -5.86 2.45 22.10
C VAL A 61 -5.99 1.08 21.42
N PHE A 62 -5.72 -0.01 22.15
CA PHE A 62 -5.87 -1.39 21.66
C PHE A 62 -7.32 -1.90 21.73
N SER A 63 -8.29 -1.03 22.03
CA SER A 63 -9.73 -1.33 21.99
C SER A 63 -10.50 -0.45 21.00
N GLU A 64 -9.79 0.37 20.23
CA GLU A 64 -10.36 1.24 19.21
C GLU A 64 -10.70 0.46 17.93
N GLU A 65 -11.63 0.97 17.12
CA GLU A 65 -12.05 0.33 15.86
C GLU A 65 -11.14 0.70 14.67
N SER A 66 -10.06 1.46 14.94
CA SER A 66 -9.09 1.93 13.95
C SER A 66 -7.75 2.20 14.61
N LEU A 67 -6.64 2.08 13.88
CA LEU A 67 -5.30 2.28 14.44
C LEU A 67 -4.92 3.75 14.67
N ASN A 68 -5.74 4.73 14.26
CA ASN A 68 -5.40 6.16 14.31
C ASN A 68 -4.90 6.64 15.68
N ARG A 69 -5.53 6.20 16.78
CA ARG A 69 -5.13 6.63 18.12
C ARG A 69 -3.82 5.98 18.59
N PHE A 70 -3.53 4.75 18.15
CA PHE A 70 -2.23 4.13 18.39
C PHE A 70 -1.13 4.78 17.54
N MET A 71 -1.44 5.06 16.26
CA MET A 71 -0.60 5.85 15.36
C MET A 71 -0.25 7.21 15.97
N SER A 72 -1.20 7.94 16.55
CA SER A 72 -0.95 9.27 17.11
C SER A 72 -0.04 9.31 18.35
N LEU A 73 0.25 8.15 18.98
CA LEU A 73 1.15 8.08 20.14
C LEU A 73 2.63 8.30 19.80
N GLY A 74 2.99 8.20 18.51
CA GLY A 74 4.35 8.43 18.03
C GLY A 74 5.31 7.25 18.22
N LYS A 75 6.47 7.40 17.57
CA LYS A 75 7.50 6.37 17.38
C LYS A 75 7.91 5.61 18.64
N ASP A 76 8.13 6.30 19.75
CA ASP A 76 8.59 5.67 20.99
C ASP A 76 7.54 4.69 21.55
N CYS A 77 6.25 5.04 21.44
CA CYS A 77 5.15 4.16 21.84
C CYS A 77 5.04 2.94 20.90
N TRP A 78 5.25 3.13 19.59
CA TRP A 78 5.25 2.01 18.63
C TRP A 78 6.41 1.04 18.91
N GLN A 79 7.58 1.57 19.26
CA GLN A 79 8.75 0.76 19.64
C GLN A 79 8.56 0.03 20.96
N GLU A 80 7.96 0.68 21.97
CA GLU A 80 7.58 0.01 23.22
C GLU A 80 6.60 -1.14 22.94
N ALA A 81 5.55 -0.89 22.14
CA ALA A 81 4.56 -1.92 21.77
C ALA A 81 5.23 -3.10 21.05
N ARG A 82 6.09 -2.83 20.07
CA ARG A 82 6.82 -3.86 19.32
C ARG A 82 7.71 -4.70 20.24
N LYS A 83 8.47 -4.08 21.15
CA LYS A 83 9.30 -4.80 22.13
C LYS A 83 8.46 -5.67 23.06
N THR A 84 7.33 -5.15 23.54
CA THR A 84 6.38 -5.91 24.36
C THR A 84 5.85 -7.13 23.59
N LEU A 85 5.40 -6.94 22.35
CA LEU A 85 4.90 -8.03 21.50
C LEU A 85 5.97 -9.08 21.22
N GLN A 86 7.19 -8.66 20.86
CA GLN A 86 8.31 -9.57 20.67
C GLN A 86 8.61 -10.37 21.95
N SER A 87 8.61 -9.71 23.10
CA SER A 87 8.79 -10.39 24.38
C SER A 87 7.68 -11.39 24.64
N LEU A 88 6.41 -11.00 24.53
CA LEU A 88 5.26 -11.85 24.81
C LEU A 88 5.18 -13.06 23.87
N LEU A 89 5.53 -12.89 22.59
CA LEU A 89 5.50 -13.94 21.57
C LEU A 89 6.76 -14.83 21.58
N SER A 90 7.80 -14.47 22.34
CA SER A 90 9.04 -15.24 22.38
C SER A 90 8.81 -16.65 22.93
N ALA A 91 9.50 -17.63 22.35
CA ALA A 91 9.54 -19.00 22.86
C ALA A 91 9.99 -19.09 24.33
N ASP A 92 10.74 -18.11 24.81
CA ASP A 92 11.33 -18.08 26.15
C ASP A 92 10.49 -17.31 27.19
N ASN A 93 9.38 -16.68 26.78
CA ASN A 93 8.55 -15.89 27.69
C ASN A 93 7.28 -16.68 28.10
N PRO A 94 7.14 -17.06 29.39
CA PRO A 94 6.00 -17.84 29.85
C PRO A 94 4.70 -17.04 29.98
N ILE A 95 4.75 -15.70 30.05
CA ILE A 95 3.61 -14.84 30.42
C ILE A 95 2.40 -15.11 29.52
N LEU A 96 2.60 -15.07 28.19
CA LEU A 96 1.54 -15.42 27.24
C LEU A 96 1.62 -16.89 26.86
N ARG A 97 2.82 -17.48 26.72
CA ARG A 97 3.01 -18.86 26.25
C ARG A 97 2.30 -19.90 27.13
N ASP A 98 2.37 -19.75 28.45
CA ASP A 98 1.91 -20.77 29.41
C ASP A 98 0.52 -20.47 29.99
N ASP A 99 -0.04 -19.28 29.74
CA ASP A 99 -1.43 -18.96 30.09
C ASP A 99 -2.40 -19.48 29.02
N ALA A 100 -2.80 -20.75 29.16
CA ALA A 100 -3.71 -21.41 28.24
C ALA A 100 -5.05 -20.68 28.07
N ASN A 101 -5.58 -20.08 29.14
CA ASN A 101 -6.86 -19.38 29.12
C ASN A 101 -6.76 -18.06 28.35
N LEU A 102 -5.69 -17.30 28.57
CA LEU A 102 -5.45 -16.07 27.83
C LEU A 102 -5.16 -16.37 26.36
N ARG A 103 -4.32 -17.37 26.06
CA ARG A 103 -4.03 -17.77 24.66
C ARG A 103 -5.27 -18.14 23.87
N ALA A 104 -6.16 -18.94 24.46
CA ALA A 104 -7.41 -19.35 23.80
C ALA A 104 -8.32 -18.16 23.46
N LYS A 105 -8.22 -17.05 24.20
CA LYS A 105 -8.97 -15.81 23.95
C LYS A 105 -8.22 -14.85 23.02
N ALA A 106 -6.90 -14.84 23.09
CA ALA A 106 -6.04 -13.85 22.44
C ALA A 106 -5.65 -14.23 21.01
N PHE A 107 -5.63 -15.52 20.66
CA PHE A 107 -5.31 -15.96 19.29
C PHE A 107 -6.56 -16.36 18.53
N VAL A 108 -6.72 -15.80 17.33
CA VAL A 108 -7.78 -16.15 16.39
C VAL A 108 -7.14 -16.64 15.09
N PRO A 109 -7.60 -17.75 14.48
CA PRO A 109 -7.08 -18.20 13.19
C PRO A 109 -7.28 -17.13 12.11
N LEU A 110 -6.27 -16.91 11.27
CA LEU A 110 -6.25 -15.84 10.27
C LEU A 110 -7.29 -16.08 9.14
N ASP A 111 -7.64 -17.33 8.86
CA ASP A 111 -8.57 -17.75 7.81
C ASP A 111 -10.06 -17.50 8.16
N VAL A 112 -10.38 -17.27 9.43
CA VAL A 112 -11.75 -17.02 9.90
C VAL A 112 -12.02 -15.56 10.26
N VAL A 113 -11.00 -14.68 10.22
CA VAL A 113 -11.19 -13.26 10.52
C VAL A 113 -11.64 -12.47 9.30
N THR A 114 -12.43 -11.43 9.53
CA THR A 114 -12.73 -10.42 8.52
C THR A 114 -11.85 -9.20 8.79
N MET A 115 -11.03 -8.84 7.81
CA MET A 115 -10.18 -7.64 7.88
C MET A 115 -10.93 -6.38 7.46
N HIS A 116 -10.52 -5.24 8.01
CA HIS A 116 -11.03 -3.90 7.67
C HIS A 116 -9.89 -3.00 7.19
N VAL A 117 -10.24 -1.85 6.63
CA VAL A 117 -9.26 -0.78 6.39
C VAL A 117 -8.63 -0.42 7.74
N PRO A 118 -7.29 -0.43 7.88
CA PRO A 118 -6.64 -0.45 9.19
C PRO A 118 -6.71 0.89 9.95
N ALA A 119 -7.00 1.99 9.25
CA ALA A 119 -7.19 3.30 9.84
C ALA A 119 -8.35 4.04 9.15
N LYS A 120 -8.92 5.02 9.85
CA LYS A 120 -9.78 6.04 9.23
C LYS A 120 -8.87 7.01 8.48
N ILE A 121 -8.89 6.93 7.16
CA ILE A 121 -8.06 7.79 6.30
C ILE A 121 -8.74 9.15 6.19
N GLY A 122 -8.09 10.19 6.71
CA GLY A 122 -8.55 11.57 6.55
C GLY A 122 -8.34 12.03 5.13
N ASP A 123 -7.06 12.15 4.77
CA ASP A 123 -6.62 12.50 3.42
C ASP A 123 -5.80 11.37 2.78
N TYR A 124 -5.98 11.22 1.47
CA TYR A 124 -5.19 10.33 0.61
C TYR A 124 -4.49 11.16 -0.46
N THR A 125 -3.18 10.98 -0.60
CA THR A 125 -2.38 11.59 -1.67
C THR A 125 -1.65 10.52 -2.43
N ASP A 126 -1.68 10.65 -3.75
CA ASP A 126 -0.99 9.75 -4.66
C ASP A 126 0.17 10.50 -5.32
N PHE A 127 1.37 9.96 -5.18
CA PHE A 127 2.56 10.52 -5.80
C PHE A 127 2.79 9.94 -7.19
N TYR A 128 3.85 10.39 -7.85
CA TYR A 128 4.21 9.93 -9.19
C TYR A 128 5.71 9.65 -9.27
N SER A 129 6.23 8.86 -8.33
CA SER A 129 7.64 8.88 -7.95
C SER A 129 8.54 7.83 -8.63
N SER A 130 7.99 7.02 -9.52
CA SER A 130 8.72 6.03 -10.32
C SER A 130 9.17 6.65 -11.64
N GLU A 131 10.49 6.75 -11.87
CA GLU A 131 11.05 7.38 -13.08
C GLU A 131 10.70 6.58 -14.32
N GLU A 132 10.82 5.25 -14.24
CA GLU A 132 10.48 4.33 -15.32
C GLU A 132 9.00 4.46 -15.70
N HIS A 133 8.09 4.49 -14.71
CA HIS A 133 6.67 4.66 -14.97
C HIS A 133 6.36 6.01 -15.64
N ALA A 134 6.87 7.10 -15.07
CA ALA A 134 6.69 8.45 -15.61
C ALA A 134 7.24 8.58 -17.03
N THR A 135 8.40 7.96 -17.29
CA THR A 135 9.01 7.90 -18.61
C THR A 135 8.14 7.09 -19.56
N ASN A 136 7.70 5.88 -19.21
CA ASN A 136 6.88 5.03 -20.06
C ASN A 136 5.58 5.72 -20.50
N VAL A 137 4.84 6.29 -19.54
CA VAL A 137 3.64 7.09 -19.82
C VAL A 137 4.00 8.27 -20.71
N GLY A 138 5.05 9.00 -20.38
CA GLY A 138 5.58 10.08 -21.20
C GLY A 138 5.83 9.70 -22.66
N VAL A 139 6.53 8.60 -22.90
CA VAL A 139 6.79 8.09 -24.25
C VAL A 139 5.49 7.79 -24.99
N MET A 140 4.53 7.13 -24.33
CA MET A 140 3.23 6.75 -24.93
C MET A 140 2.31 7.93 -25.30
N PHE A 141 2.52 9.09 -24.68
CA PHE A 141 1.67 10.28 -24.88
C PHE A 141 2.37 11.45 -25.59
N ARG A 142 3.67 11.63 -25.38
CA ARG A 142 4.46 12.79 -25.85
C ARG A 142 5.68 12.41 -26.69
N GLY A 143 5.96 11.12 -26.85
CA GLY A 143 7.13 10.62 -27.56
C GLY A 143 8.39 10.57 -26.68
N LYS A 144 9.44 9.92 -27.19
CA LYS A 144 10.67 9.62 -26.42
C LYS A 144 11.41 10.88 -25.94
N ASP A 145 11.47 11.90 -26.79
CA ASP A 145 12.25 13.12 -26.52
C ASP A 145 11.61 14.02 -25.46
N ASN A 146 10.31 13.84 -25.18
CA ASN A 146 9.53 14.66 -24.26
C ASN A 146 8.85 13.81 -23.17
N ALA A 147 9.48 12.69 -22.79
CA ALA A 147 8.89 11.71 -21.89
C ALA A 147 8.60 12.31 -20.50
N LEU A 148 9.62 12.81 -19.80
CA LEU A 148 9.42 13.45 -18.50
C LEU A 148 9.01 14.92 -18.65
N MET A 149 8.03 15.35 -17.86
CA MET A 149 7.70 16.77 -17.75
C MET A 149 8.82 17.51 -17.02
N PRO A 150 9.06 18.81 -17.33
CA PRO A 150 10.23 19.54 -16.83
C PRO A 150 10.37 19.56 -15.30
N ASN A 151 9.26 19.51 -14.57
CA ASN A 151 9.21 19.56 -13.10
C ASN A 151 9.52 18.21 -12.42
N TRP A 152 9.38 17.09 -13.12
CA TRP A 152 9.33 15.75 -12.51
C TRP A 152 10.60 15.40 -11.73
N LYS A 153 11.77 15.85 -12.21
CA LYS A 153 13.06 15.63 -11.54
C LYS A 153 13.40 16.64 -10.43
N TYR A 154 12.56 17.67 -10.22
CA TYR A 154 12.81 18.73 -9.24
C TYR A 154 11.93 18.63 -8.00
N LEU A 155 10.77 17.99 -8.11
CA LEU A 155 9.85 17.76 -7.01
C LEU A 155 9.10 16.43 -7.18
N PRO A 156 8.74 15.74 -6.07
CA PRO A 156 7.90 14.56 -6.12
C PRO A 156 6.47 14.98 -6.45
N VAL A 157 6.10 14.97 -7.73
CA VAL A 157 4.76 15.33 -8.20
C VAL A 157 3.73 14.40 -7.54
N GLY A 158 2.60 14.94 -7.11
CA GLY A 158 1.49 14.19 -6.56
C GLY A 158 0.18 14.97 -6.63
N TYR A 159 -0.92 14.31 -6.32
CA TYR A 159 -2.27 14.88 -6.31
C TYR A 159 -3.11 14.30 -5.18
N HIS A 160 -4.16 15.04 -4.78
CA HIS A 160 -5.11 14.54 -3.79
C HIS A 160 -5.99 13.45 -4.41
N GLY A 161 -5.92 12.25 -3.85
CA GLY A 161 -6.77 11.14 -4.21
C GLY A 161 -8.11 11.16 -3.48
N ARG A 162 -8.91 10.10 -3.65
CA ARG A 162 -10.24 10.00 -3.01
C ARG A 162 -10.23 9.03 -1.83
N ALA A 163 -10.22 9.57 -0.60
CA ALA A 163 -10.22 8.76 0.62
C ALA A 163 -11.45 7.84 0.77
N SER A 164 -12.65 8.32 0.40
CA SER A 164 -13.91 7.57 0.61
C SER A 164 -14.03 6.27 -0.19
N SER A 165 -13.24 6.12 -1.26
CA SER A 165 -13.24 4.95 -2.14
C SER A 165 -12.06 4.02 -1.87
N ILE A 166 -11.32 4.23 -0.77
CA ILE A 166 -10.30 3.29 -0.32
C ILE A 166 -10.99 2.13 0.40
N VAL A 167 -10.73 0.93 -0.08
CA VAL A 167 -11.34 -0.32 0.39
C VAL A 167 -10.28 -1.35 0.77
N VAL A 168 -10.65 -2.26 1.66
CA VAL A 168 -9.76 -3.35 2.07
C VAL A 168 -9.69 -4.43 0.98
N SER A 169 -8.53 -5.08 0.88
CA SER A 169 -8.31 -6.29 0.08
C SER A 169 -9.49 -7.27 0.15
N GLY A 170 -9.88 -7.82 -1.00
CA GLY A 170 -11.03 -8.71 -1.20
C GLY A 170 -12.31 -7.98 -1.61
N THR A 171 -12.39 -6.66 -1.45
CA THR A 171 -13.54 -5.88 -1.90
C THR A 171 -13.64 -5.89 -3.44
N PRO A 172 -14.76 -6.33 -4.04
CA PRO A 172 -14.94 -6.26 -5.49
C PRO A 172 -15.01 -4.82 -5.97
N ILE A 173 -14.37 -4.53 -7.12
CA ILE A 173 -14.42 -3.22 -7.78
C ILE A 173 -15.33 -3.33 -8.98
N ARG A 174 -16.24 -2.37 -9.16
CA ARG A 174 -17.12 -2.36 -10.32
C ARG A 174 -16.52 -1.55 -11.45
N ARG A 175 -16.53 -2.09 -12.68
CA ARG A 175 -16.17 -1.32 -13.88
C ARG A 175 -17.01 -0.03 -13.93
N PRO A 176 -16.38 1.16 -13.97
CA PRO A 176 -17.11 2.40 -13.98
C PRO A 176 -17.73 2.65 -15.36
N ASN A 177 -18.90 3.28 -15.37
CA ASN A 177 -19.38 4.01 -16.54
C ASN A 177 -18.90 5.46 -16.43
N GLY A 178 -18.63 6.11 -17.56
CA GLY A 178 -18.20 7.50 -17.59
C GLY A 178 -18.13 8.07 -19.00
N GLN A 179 -17.72 9.33 -19.08
CA GLN A 179 -17.50 10.00 -20.36
C GLN A 179 -16.13 9.60 -20.92
N THR A 180 -16.09 9.26 -22.19
CA THR A 180 -14.86 8.96 -22.93
C THR A 180 -14.89 9.65 -24.28
N ARG A 181 -13.72 9.92 -24.87
CA ARG A 181 -13.60 10.45 -26.23
C ARG A 181 -12.63 9.57 -27.04
N PRO A 182 -13.11 8.43 -27.58
CA PRO A 182 -12.26 7.51 -28.33
C PRO A 182 -11.83 8.06 -29.70
N ASP A 183 -12.68 8.90 -30.31
CA ASP A 183 -12.41 9.59 -31.57
C ASP A 183 -12.38 11.10 -31.31
N ASP A 184 -11.23 11.72 -31.53
CA ASP A 184 -11.02 13.16 -31.29
C ASP A 184 -11.85 14.03 -32.28
N SER A 185 -12.35 13.46 -33.38
CA SER A 185 -13.20 14.14 -34.37
C SER A 185 -14.70 14.08 -34.04
N GLN A 186 -15.11 13.29 -33.04
CA GLN A 186 -16.51 13.11 -32.66
C GLN A 186 -16.80 13.67 -31.25
N PRO A 187 -18.08 13.92 -30.91
CA PRO A 187 -18.49 14.23 -29.53
C PRO A 187 -18.11 13.10 -28.55
N PRO A 188 -17.92 13.41 -27.25
CA PRO A 188 -17.68 12.39 -26.22
C PRO A 188 -18.89 11.45 -26.08
N GLN A 189 -18.64 10.23 -25.63
CA GLN A 189 -19.61 9.17 -25.44
C GLN A 189 -19.71 8.80 -23.96
N PHE A 190 -20.89 8.39 -23.51
CA PHE A 190 -21.11 7.84 -22.17
C PHE A 190 -21.29 6.32 -22.25
N GLY A 191 -20.64 5.58 -21.35
CA GLY A 191 -20.76 4.13 -21.28
C GLY A 191 -19.66 3.49 -20.43
N PRO A 192 -19.52 2.15 -20.51
CA PRO A 192 -18.56 1.44 -19.68
C PRO A 192 -17.12 1.74 -20.11
N CYS A 193 -16.23 1.91 -19.13
CA CYS A 193 -14.79 1.98 -19.35
C CYS A 193 -14.30 0.78 -20.16
N ARG A 194 -13.50 1.02 -21.19
CA ARG A 194 -12.91 0.00 -22.08
C ARG A 194 -11.46 -0.29 -21.74
N LEU A 195 -10.77 0.65 -21.10
CA LEU A 195 -9.35 0.58 -20.76
C LEU A 195 -9.16 0.52 -19.23
N MET A 196 -9.73 -0.52 -18.61
CA MET A 196 -9.66 -0.74 -17.16
C MET A 196 -8.30 -1.32 -16.77
N ASP A 197 -7.68 -0.77 -15.75
CA ASP A 197 -6.28 -1.05 -15.40
C ASP A 197 -6.09 -1.17 -13.87
N PHE A 198 -5.00 -1.81 -13.49
CA PHE A 198 -4.45 -1.78 -12.14
C PHE A 198 -3.25 -0.83 -12.10
N GLU A 199 -2.88 -0.40 -10.89
CA GLU A 199 -1.59 0.26 -10.64
C GLU A 199 -0.93 -0.40 -9.43
N LEU A 200 0.26 -0.98 -9.63
CA LEU A 200 1.06 -1.56 -8.56
C LEU A 200 1.65 -0.44 -7.72
N GLU A 201 1.20 -0.31 -6.49
CA GLU A 201 1.68 0.71 -5.57
C GLU A 201 1.98 0.16 -4.18
N MET A 202 2.72 0.95 -3.43
CA MET A 202 2.76 0.86 -1.97
C MET A 202 2.39 2.21 -1.39
N ALA A 203 1.80 2.19 -0.21
CA ALA A 203 1.43 3.41 0.49
C ALA A 203 1.86 3.34 1.95
N PHE A 204 2.14 4.50 2.54
CA PHE A 204 2.53 4.62 3.93
C PHE A 204 1.53 5.46 4.72
N PHE A 205 1.29 5.04 5.96
CA PHE A 205 0.43 5.75 6.90
C PHE A 205 1.22 6.77 7.70
N ILE A 206 0.65 7.97 7.83
CA ILE A 206 1.11 8.95 8.80
C ILE A 206 0.74 8.49 10.21
N GLY A 207 1.75 8.43 11.07
CA GLY A 207 1.65 8.15 12.49
C GLY A 207 1.37 9.41 13.30
N THR A 208 2.40 10.22 13.47
CA THR A 208 2.35 11.45 14.29
C THR A 208 1.71 12.60 13.49
N PRO A 209 0.76 13.35 14.04
CA PRO A 209 0.20 14.52 13.33
C PRO A 209 1.20 15.68 13.30
N SER A 210 1.14 16.53 12.27
CA SER A 210 1.85 17.81 12.21
C SER A 210 0.89 18.99 12.37
N LYS A 211 1.44 20.19 12.58
CA LYS A 211 0.64 21.41 12.74
C LYS A 211 0.55 22.16 11.42
N LEU A 212 -0.60 22.78 11.17
CA LEU A 212 -0.80 23.63 10.00
C LEU A 212 0.18 24.81 10.07
N GLY A 213 0.87 25.06 8.96
CA GLY A 213 1.91 26.09 8.86
C GLY A 213 3.30 25.66 9.34
N GLU A 214 3.47 24.42 9.83
CA GLU A 214 4.77 23.91 10.31
C GLU A 214 5.26 22.74 9.41
N PRO A 215 6.13 23.01 8.42
CA PRO A 215 6.68 21.97 7.55
C PRO A 215 7.47 20.89 8.29
N ILE A 216 7.39 19.66 7.80
CA ILE A 216 8.20 18.54 8.29
C ILE A 216 9.54 18.57 7.54
N ASN A 217 10.63 18.74 8.28
CA ASN A 217 11.98 18.62 7.72
C ASN A 217 12.21 17.19 7.23
N VAL A 218 12.78 17.03 6.02
CA VAL A 218 13.10 15.73 5.42
C VAL A 218 13.88 14.81 6.38
N GLU A 219 14.80 15.34 7.18
CA GLU A 219 15.59 14.55 8.14
C GLU A 219 14.75 13.94 9.27
N LYS A 220 13.60 14.55 9.59
CA LYS A 220 12.67 14.08 10.62
C LYS A 220 11.48 13.32 10.03
N ALA A 221 11.31 13.30 8.72
CA ALA A 221 10.13 12.75 8.05
C ALA A 221 9.84 11.29 8.46
N GLN A 222 10.88 10.47 8.66
CA GLN A 222 10.74 9.08 9.11
C GLN A 222 10.02 8.91 10.45
N ASP A 223 10.08 9.90 11.36
CA ASP A 223 9.44 9.82 12.69
C ASP A 223 7.92 10.03 12.62
N TYR A 224 7.43 10.45 11.45
CA TYR A 224 6.01 10.62 11.15
C TYR A 224 5.42 9.44 10.40
N ILE A 225 6.24 8.49 9.90
CA ILE A 225 5.79 7.38 9.08
C ILE A 225 5.62 6.13 9.96
N PHE A 226 4.38 5.66 10.09
CA PHE A 226 4.06 4.51 10.95
C PHE A 226 4.45 3.18 10.30
N GLY A 227 4.07 3.00 9.03
CA GLY A 227 4.30 1.76 8.31
C GLY A 227 3.62 1.76 6.95
N MET A 228 3.78 0.66 6.22
CA MET A 228 3.40 0.53 4.82
C MET A 228 2.35 -0.56 4.57
N VAL A 229 1.63 -0.41 3.47
CA VAL A 229 0.70 -1.37 2.88
C VAL A 229 0.95 -1.49 1.38
N LEU A 230 0.53 -2.61 0.77
CA LEU A 230 0.34 -2.70 -0.67
C LEU A 230 -0.91 -1.93 -1.07
N MET A 231 -0.91 -1.39 -2.29
CA MET A 231 -2.02 -0.62 -2.81
C MET A 231 -2.23 -0.87 -4.30
N ASN A 232 -3.49 -0.99 -4.72
CA ASN A 232 -3.89 -1.00 -6.12
C ASN A 232 -4.78 0.21 -6.41
N ASP A 233 -4.25 1.18 -7.16
CA ASP A 233 -5.01 2.36 -7.59
C ASP A 233 -5.70 2.11 -8.93
N TRP A 234 -6.87 1.46 -8.85
CA TRP A 234 -7.63 1.05 -10.03
C TRP A 234 -7.93 2.24 -10.93
N SER A 235 -7.70 2.04 -12.24
CA SER A 235 -7.66 3.15 -13.18
C SER A 235 -8.48 2.89 -14.42
N ALA A 236 -9.41 3.81 -14.74
CA ALA A 236 -10.14 3.83 -15.99
C ALA A 236 -9.48 4.78 -16.99
N ARG A 237 -8.53 4.27 -17.79
CA ARG A 237 -7.58 5.08 -18.58
C ARG A 237 -8.24 5.97 -19.65
N ASP A 238 -9.32 5.50 -20.24
CA ASP A 238 -10.08 6.23 -21.26
C ASP A 238 -10.90 7.38 -20.67
N ILE A 239 -11.51 7.18 -19.50
CA ILE A 239 -12.15 8.25 -18.72
C ILE A 239 -11.08 9.26 -18.29
N GLN A 240 -9.99 8.77 -17.68
CA GLN A 240 -8.88 9.59 -17.21
C GLN A 240 -8.31 10.47 -18.34
N LYS A 241 -8.03 9.90 -19.51
CA LYS A 241 -7.48 10.65 -20.67
C LYS A 241 -8.37 11.83 -21.06
N TRP A 242 -9.69 11.66 -20.99
CA TRP A 242 -10.65 12.70 -21.37
C TRP A 242 -10.77 13.82 -20.33
N GLU A 243 -10.72 13.50 -19.04
CA GLU A 243 -11.01 14.46 -17.97
C GLU A 243 -9.77 15.22 -17.44
N TYR A 244 -8.57 14.64 -17.50
CA TYR A 244 -7.49 15.06 -16.60
C TYR A 244 -6.86 16.42 -16.93
N VAL A 245 -7.08 16.95 -18.12
CA VAL A 245 -6.53 18.26 -18.50
C VAL A 245 -7.57 19.35 -18.21
N PRO A 246 -7.27 20.39 -17.42
CA PRO A 246 -5.97 20.70 -16.80
C PRO A 246 -5.83 20.29 -15.31
N LEU A 247 -6.86 19.69 -14.70
CA LEU A 247 -7.01 19.61 -13.24
C LEU A 247 -6.44 18.34 -12.59
N GLY A 248 -5.92 17.41 -13.38
CA GLY A 248 -5.40 16.13 -12.93
C GLY A 248 -6.47 15.00 -12.91
N PRO A 249 -6.05 13.77 -12.55
CA PRO A 249 -6.95 12.61 -12.51
C PRO A 249 -8.11 12.79 -11.52
N PHE A 250 -9.31 12.33 -11.86
CA PHE A 250 -10.49 12.43 -11.01
C PHE A 250 -11.37 11.18 -11.05
N LEU A 251 -12.38 11.10 -11.94
CA LEU A 251 -13.28 9.94 -12.04
C LEU A 251 -12.58 8.70 -12.58
N GLY A 252 -11.47 8.89 -13.30
CA GLY A 252 -10.59 7.82 -13.75
C GLY A 252 -9.92 7.05 -12.61
N LYS A 253 -9.95 7.58 -11.37
CA LYS A 253 -9.30 7.02 -10.17
C LYS A 253 -10.26 6.79 -9.00
N ASN A 254 -11.25 7.67 -8.81
CA ASN A 254 -12.14 7.62 -7.64
C ASN A 254 -13.15 6.44 -7.62
N LEU A 255 -13.10 5.56 -8.62
CA LEU A 255 -13.96 4.37 -8.73
C LEU A 255 -13.67 3.32 -7.63
N GLY A 256 -12.47 3.34 -7.05
CA GLY A 256 -12.03 2.39 -6.05
C GLY A 256 -10.51 2.27 -5.98
N THR A 257 -9.97 2.26 -4.77
CA THR A 257 -8.55 2.06 -4.50
C THR A 257 -8.44 0.98 -3.43
N THR A 258 -7.69 -0.09 -3.67
CA THR A 258 -7.61 -1.22 -2.71
C THR A 258 -6.31 -1.15 -1.92
N VAL A 259 -6.35 -1.45 -0.62
CA VAL A 259 -5.16 -1.59 0.23
C VAL A 259 -5.08 -2.96 0.91
N SER A 260 -3.87 -3.48 1.12
CA SER A 260 -3.67 -4.66 1.97
C SER A 260 -4.00 -4.33 3.44
N PRO A 261 -4.56 -5.28 4.21
CA PRO A 261 -5.08 -4.98 5.55
C PRO A 261 -4.03 -4.88 6.65
N TRP A 262 -2.81 -5.37 6.40
CA TRP A 262 -1.74 -5.46 7.39
C TRP A 262 -0.71 -4.36 7.15
N ILE A 263 -0.61 -3.41 8.10
CA ILE A 263 0.41 -2.38 8.09
C ILE A 263 1.71 -2.95 8.64
N VAL A 264 2.69 -3.12 7.77
CA VAL A 264 4.05 -3.49 8.16
C VAL A 264 4.77 -2.24 8.65
N THR A 265 5.19 -2.23 9.92
CA THR A 265 5.84 -1.06 10.54
C THR A 265 7.19 -0.74 9.91
N MET A 266 7.59 0.53 9.93
CA MET A 266 8.93 0.94 9.49
C MET A 266 10.05 0.21 10.26
N GLU A 267 9.84 -0.09 11.56
CA GLU A 267 10.76 -0.90 12.36
C GLU A 267 10.98 -2.32 11.81
N ALA A 268 9.96 -2.93 11.22
CA ALA A 268 10.06 -4.27 10.61
C ALA A 268 10.77 -4.21 9.25
N LEU A 269 10.68 -3.07 8.55
CA LEU A 269 11.31 -2.83 7.25
C LEU A 269 12.76 -2.35 7.36
N LYS A 270 13.17 -1.82 8.51
CA LYS A 270 14.53 -1.30 8.76
C LYS A 270 15.67 -2.23 8.29
N PRO A 271 15.62 -3.57 8.49
CA PRO A 271 16.68 -4.47 8.00
C PRO A 271 16.83 -4.53 6.48
N PHE A 272 15.84 -4.03 5.73
CA PHE A 272 15.77 -4.11 4.27
C PHE A 272 15.94 -2.74 3.61
N VAL A 273 16.37 -1.74 4.38
CA VAL A 273 16.77 -0.44 3.84
C VAL A 273 17.94 -0.63 2.87
N CYS A 274 17.89 0.06 1.73
CA CYS A 274 18.94 0.11 0.72
C CYS A 274 19.20 1.55 0.28
N ASP A 275 20.27 1.73 -0.50
CA ASP A 275 20.70 3.05 -0.98
C ASP A 275 19.59 3.75 -1.76
N ASN A 276 19.51 5.07 -1.59
CA ASN A 276 18.60 5.91 -2.37
C ASN A 276 19.02 5.90 -3.84
N VAL A 277 18.04 5.97 -4.75
CA VAL A 277 18.31 6.14 -6.19
C VAL A 277 19.07 7.47 -6.40
N PRO A 278 20.21 7.47 -7.12
CA PRO A 278 20.93 8.70 -7.41
C PRO A 278 20.08 9.69 -8.21
N GLN A 279 20.00 10.94 -7.73
CA GLN A 279 19.16 11.98 -8.34
C GLN A 279 20.01 12.96 -9.14
N ASN A 280 19.60 13.21 -10.39
CA ASN A 280 20.23 14.18 -11.28
C ASN A 280 19.16 14.93 -12.09
N PRO A 281 19.02 16.26 -11.93
CA PRO A 281 19.84 17.15 -11.10
C PRO A 281 19.71 16.88 -9.60
N ALA A 282 20.66 17.41 -8.82
CA ALA A 282 20.54 17.40 -7.37
C ALA A 282 19.25 18.15 -6.94
N PRO A 283 18.41 17.58 -6.07
CA PRO A 283 17.21 18.25 -5.58
C PRO A 283 17.53 19.54 -4.81
N PHE A 284 16.53 20.39 -4.60
CA PHE A 284 16.66 21.52 -3.69
C PHE A 284 16.99 21.09 -2.26
N PRO A 285 17.68 21.92 -1.46
CA PRO A 285 18.15 21.54 -0.11
C PRO A 285 17.08 20.95 0.82
N TYR A 286 15.83 21.39 0.73
CA TYR A 286 14.74 20.87 1.60
C TYR A 286 14.34 19.41 1.32
N LEU A 287 14.76 18.86 0.16
CA LEU A 287 14.55 17.46 -0.23
C LEU A 287 15.81 16.60 -0.09
N GLN A 288 16.94 17.20 0.29
CA GLN A 288 18.20 16.46 0.42
C GLN A 288 18.27 15.76 1.77
N HIS A 289 18.56 14.46 1.76
CA HIS A 289 18.92 13.68 2.94
C HIS A 289 20.00 12.66 2.54
N SER A 290 20.86 12.30 3.48
CA SER A 290 22.05 11.47 3.20
C SER A 290 21.91 10.01 3.63
N ASP A 291 20.98 9.73 4.51
CA ASP A 291 20.68 8.38 5.00
C ASP A 291 19.92 7.56 3.95
N PRO A 292 20.26 6.26 3.80
CA PRO A 292 19.49 5.32 3.00
C PRO A 292 18.03 5.23 3.48
N TYR A 293 17.07 5.36 2.56
CA TYR A 293 15.64 5.28 2.85
C TYR A 293 14.81 4.73 1.67
N ASN A 294 15.44 4.00 0.75
CA ASN A 294 14.74 3.06 -0.13
C ASN A 294 14.70 1.69 0.53
N PHE A 295 13.80 0.81 0.07
CA PHE A 295 13.58 -0.49 0.71
C PHE A 295 13.55 -1.60 -0.35
N ASP A 296 14.28 -2.69 -0.09
CA ASP A 296 14.26 -3.89 -0.94
C ASP A 296 13.03 -4.74 -0.64
N ILE A 297 11.92 -4.38 -1.30
CA ILE A 297 10.62 -5.05 -1.18
C ILE A 297 10.29 -5.65 -2.54
N ASN A 298 10.32 -6.98 -2.64
CA ASN A 298 9.91 -7.69 -3.84
C ASN A 298 8.39 -7.57 -3.99
N LEU A 299 7.94 -7.23 -5.20
CA LEU A 299 6.53 -7.01 -5.51
C LEU A 299 6.13 -7.87 -6.70
N GLU A 300 4.97 -8.51 -6.62
CA GLU A 300 4.41 -9.27 -7.72
C GLU A 300 2.95 -8.88 -7.96
N VAL A 301 2.55 -8.86 -9.23
CA VAL A 301 1.16 -8.72 -9.64
C VAL A 301 0.75 -9.95 -10.43
N SER A 302 -0.38 -10.54 -10.05
CA SER A 302 -0.99 -11.62 -10.82
C SER A 302 -2.43 -11.32 -11.21
N ILE A 303 -2.86 -11.91 -12.32
CA ILE A 303 -4.24 -11.88 -12.81
C ILE A 303 -4.78 -13.30 -12.81
N ARG A 304 -5.96 -13.48 -12.21
CA ARG A 304 -6.75 -14.72 -12.28
C ARG A 304 -8.05 -14.45 -13.03
N PRO A 305 -8.22 -14.97 -14.27
CA PRO A 305 -9.49 -14.90 -14.98
C PRO A 305 -10.64 -15.55 -14.21
N GLU A 306 -11.87 -15.19 -14.58
CA GLU A 306 -13.04 -15.84 -14.01
C GLU A 306 -13.03 -17.35 -14.28
N ASN A 307 -13.23 -18.14 -13.24
CA ASN A 307 -13.18 -19.61 -13.22
C ASN A 307 -11.79 -20.24 -13.42
N ALA A 308 -10.71 -19.44 -13.56
CA ALA A 308 -9.36 -19.99 -13.58
C ALA A 308 -8.94 -20.49 -12.19
N ILE A 309 -8.26 -21.64 -12.15
CA ILE A 309 -7.72 -22.22 -10.91
C ILE A 309 -6.47 -21.45 -10.46
N GLU A 310 -5.56 -21.20 -11.41
CA GLU A 310 -4.27 -20.55 -11.14
C GLU A 310 -4.27 -19.10 -11.64
N ALA A 311 -3.55 -18.24 -10.91
CA ALA A 311 -3.28 -16.87 -11.32
C ALA A 311 -1.97 -16.80 -12.11
N THR A 312 -1.92 -15.97 -13.16
CA THR A 312 -0.69 -15.71 -13.91
C THR A 312 0.03 -14.51 -13.30
N ILE A 313 1.30 -14.66 -12.92
CA ILE A 313 2.15 -13.51 -12.56
C ILE A 313 2.49 -12.75 -13.82
N ILE A 314 2.07 -11.48 -13.90
CA ILE A 314 2.24 -10.62 -15.07
C ILE A 314 3.27 -9.50 -14.84
N SER A 315 3.66 -9.25 -13.59
CA SER A 315 4.68 -8.28 -13.23
C SER A 315 5.45 -8.72 -11.99
N LYS A 316 6.77 -8.56 -12.02
CA LYS A 316 7.68 -8.72 -10.88
C LYS A 316 8.56 -7.49 -10.78
N SER A 317 8.30 -6.67 -9.77
CA SER A 317 8.97 -5.39 -9.56
C SER A 317 9.56 -5.30 -8.16
N ASN A 318 10.07 -4.12 -7.80
CA ASN A 318 10.62 -3.87 -6.48
C ASN A 318 10.47 -2.41 -6.06
N PHE A 319 10.16 -2.18 -4.79
CA PHE A 319 10.02 -0.82 -4.25
C PHE A 319 11.33 -0.02 -4.23
N LYS A 320 12.51 -0.67 -4.31
CA LYS A 320 13.80 0.04 -4.34
C LYS A 320 14.04 0.92 -5.56
N TYR A 321 13.20 0.79 -6.60
CA TYR A 321 13.31 1.58 -7.83
C TYR A 321 12.74 3.00 -7.69
N MET A 322 12.03 3.31 -6.60
CA MET A 322 11.45 4.64 -6.41
C MET A 322 12.52 5.73 -6.41
N TYR A 323 12.36 6.72 -7.30
CA TYR A 323 13.30 7.83 -7.48
C TYR A 323 13.18 8.86 -6.36
N TRP A 324 11.95 9.12 -5.91
CA TRP A 324 11.68 9.96 -4.73
C TRP A 324 11.36 9.08 -3.53
N SER A 325 12.10 9.29 -2.43
CA SER A 325 11.90 8.54 -1.19
C SER A 325 10.63 9.01 -0.45
N MET A 326 10.12 8.18 0.46
CA MET A 326 9.00 8.57 1.33
C MET A 326 9.31 9.80 2.19
N LYS A 327 10.59 9.98 2.60
CA LYS A 327 11.04 11.19 3.33
C LYS A 327 10.83 12.44 2.47
N GLN A 328 11.22 12.37 1.19
CA GLN A 328 11.08 13.47 0.24
C GLN A 328 9.62 13.76 -0.09
N GLN A 329 8.81 12.73 -0.30
CA GLN A 329 7.36 12.85 -0.53
C GLN A 329 6.69 13.61 0.62
N LEU A 330 6.94 13.19 1.87
CA LEU A 330 6.36 13.84 3.05
C LEU A 330 6.88 15.27 3.27
N ALA A 331 8.20 15.48 3.11
CA ALA A 331 8.79 16.82 3.21
C ALA A 331 8.22 17.77 2.16
N HIS A 332 8.04 17.31 0.92
CA HIS A 332 7.42 18.11 -0.13
C HIS A 332 5.97 18.42 0.16
N HIS A 333 5.19 17.43 0.60
CA HIS A 333 3.77 17.60 0.86
C HIS A 333 3.51 18.67 1.93
N THR A 334 4.41 18.78 2.92
CA THR A 334 4.26 19.72 4.04
C THR A 334 4.99 21.05 3.84
N ILE A 335 5.77 21.24 2.75
CA ILE A 335 6.66 22.41 2.61
C ILE A 335 5.92 23.76 2.59
N THR A 336 4.67 23.77 2.13
CA THR A 336 3.80 24.96 2.09
C THR A 336 2.99 25.15 3.36
N GLY A 337 3.19 24.29 4.37
CA GLY A 337 2.47 24.33 5.64
C GLY A 337 1.24 23.41 5.70
N CYS A 338 1.02 22.53 4.73
CA CYS A 338 -0.02 21.49 4.84
C CYS A 338 0.24 20.62 6.09
N ASN A 339 -0.77 20.45 6.93
CA ASN A 339 -0.69 19.54 8.08
C ASN A 339 -0.98 18.10 7.66
N MET A 340 -0.37 17.17 8.39
CA MET A 340 -0.62 15.74 8.27
C MET A 340 -1.36 15.26 9.52
N ASN A 341 -2.31 14.35 9.36
CA ASN A 341 -3.07 13.75 10.44
C ASN A 341 -2.74 12.26 10.59
N SER A 342 -2.86 11.74 11.81
CA SER A 342 -2.71 10.30 12.05
C SER A 342 -3.72 9.49 11.24
N GLY A 343 -3.23 8.61 10.39
CA GLY A 343 -4.03 7.79 9.48
C GLY A 343 -4.15 8.32 8.06
N ASP A 344 -3.60 9.50 7.74
CA ASP A 344 -3.45 9.93 6.34
C ASP A 344 -2.60 8.92 5.56
N LEU A 345 -2.93 8.71 4.30
CA LEU A 345 -2.31 7.71 3.44
C LEU A 345 -1.60 8.38 2.25
N LEU A 346 -0.30 8.13 2.11
CA LEU A 346 0.49 8.66 1.00
C LEU A 346 0.99 7.48 0.16
N ALA A 347 0.56 7.41 -1.10
CA ALA A 347 0.91 6.35 -2.03
C ALA A 347 2.08 6.73 -2.93
N SER A 348 2.81 5.73 -3.41
CA SER A 348 4.08 5.92 -4.12
C SER A 348 3.91 6.51 -5.53
N GLY A 349 2.74 6.33 -6.13
CA GLY A 349 2.57 6.25 -7.57
C GLY A 349 2.99 4.87 -8.09
N THR A 350 2.51 4.54 -9.29
CA THR A 350 2.76 3.25 -9.93
C THR A 350 4.25 2.88 -9.98
N ILE A 351 4.59 1.69 -9.47
CA ILE A 351 5.95 1.18 -9.35
C ILE A 351 6.31 0.38 -10.60
N SER A 352 7.27 0.87 -11.38
CA SER A 352 7.80 0.19 -12.55
C SER A 352 9.31 0.06 -12.43
N GLY A 353 9.84 -1.10 -12.76
CA GLY A 353 11.29 -1.29 -12.88
C GLY A 353 11.77 -1.08 -14.32
N LYS A 354 13.07 -1.36 -14.53
CA LYS A 354 13.76 -1.11 -15.81
C LYS A 354 13.42 -2.11 -16.91
N THR A 355 12.89 -3.28 -16.55
CA THR A 355 12.58 -4.35 -17.50
C THR A 355 11.07 -4.41 -17.76
N PRO A 356 10.61 -4.76 -18.98
CA PRO A 356 9.18 -4.76 -19.29
C PRO A 356 8.32 -5.67 -18.42
N ASP A 357 8.88 -6.76 -17.88
CA ASP A 357 8.24 -7.68 -16.94
C ASP A 357 8.14 -7.14 -15.50
N SER A 358 8.63 -5.92 -15.27
CA SER A 358 8.57 -5.21 -13.97
C SER A 358 7.71 -3.94 -14.00
N TYR A 359 6.96 -3.72 -15.08
CA TYR A 359 6.07 -2.57 -15.21
C TYR A 359 4.83 -2.70 -14.33
N GLY A 360 4.41 -1.60 -13.72
CA GLY A 360 3.39 -1.58 -12.67
C GLY A 360 1.95 -1.38 -13.14
N SER A 361 1.68 -1.40 -14.45
CA SER A 361 0.32 -1.23 -14.99
C SER A 361 0.12 -2.02 -16.29
N MET A 362 -1.13 -2.37 -16.61
CA MET A 362 -1.44 -2.96 -17.92
C MET A 362 -1.22 -1.96 -19.05
N LEU A 363 -1.40 -0.66 -18.81
CA LEU A 363 -1.04 0.38 -19.77
C LEU A 363 0.41 0.22 -20.27
N GLU A 364 1.35 0.00 -19.35
CA GLU A 364 2.76 -0.19 -19.67
C GLU A 364 3.05 -1.59 -20.22
N LEU A 365 2.56 -2.64 -19.55
CA LEU A 365 2.79 -4.04 -19.95
C LEU A 365 2.27 -4.33 -21.36
N SER A 366 1.07 -3.82 -21.69
CA SER A 366 0.48 -3.92 -23.03
C SER A 366 0.94 -2.83 -23.99
N TRP A 367 1.76 -1.88 -23.52
CA TRP A 367 2.21 -0.71 -24.28
C TRP A 367 1.06 -0.01 -25.01
N LYS A 368 0.12 0.55 -24.24
CA LYS A 368 -1.11 1.20 -24.74
C LYS A 368 -1.97 0.25 -25.60
N GLY A 369 -1.99 -1.03 -25.26
CA GLY A 369 -2.75 -2.07 -25.97
C GLY A 369 -2.18 -2.48 -27.33
N THR A 370 -0.93 -2.14 -27.63
CA THR A 370 -0.23 -2.58 -28.85
C THR A 370 0.46 -3.94 -28.70
N LYS A 371 0.65 -4.40 -27.45
CA LYS A 371 1.20 -5.71 -27.09
C LYS A 371 0.17 -6.52 -26.31
N GLU A 372 0.28 -7.83 -26.39
CA GLU A 372 -0.59 -8.76 -25.70
C GLU A 372 0.15 -9.39 -24.52
N ILE A 373 -0.52 -9.45 -23.37
CA ILE A 373 -0.08 -10.21 -22.20
C ILE A 373 -0.74 -11.58 -22.32
N ILE A 374 0.07 -12.64 -22.35
CA ILE A 374 -0.40 -14.03 -22.45
C ILE A 374 -0.50 -14.61 -21.05
N LEU A 375 -1.67 -15.14 -20.69
CA LEU A 375 -1.94 -15.80 -19.42
C LEU A 375 -1.65 -17.31 -19.51
N LEU A 376 -1.58 -18.00 -18.36
CA LEU A 376 -1.29 -19.44 -18.27
C LEU A 376 -2.30 -20.32 -19.02
N ASP A 377 -3.52 -19.85 -19.24
CA ASP A 377 -4.58 -20.54 -19.98
C ASP A 377 -4.69 -20.09 -21.45
N ASP A 378 -3.61 -19.53 -21.99
CA ASP A 378 -3.48 -18.94 -23.34
C ASP A 378 -4.43 -17.76 -23.61
N GLN A 379 -5.23 -17.32 -22.62
CA GLN A 379 -6.01 -16.11 -22.76
C GLN A 379 -5.10 -14.90 -22.87
N LYS A 380 -5.55 -13.92 -23.65
CA LYS A 380 -4.83 -12.68 -23.88
C LYS A 380 -5.47 -11.51 -23.16
N ARG A 381 -4.64 -10.59 -22.70
CA ARG A 381 -5.04 -9.33 -22.07
C ARG A 381 -4.28 -8.15 -22.68
N ARG A 382 -4.95 -7.01 -22.68
CA ARG A 382 -4.39 -5.67 -22.96
C ARG A 382 -4.76 -4.73 -21.83
N PHE A 383 -6.01 -4.83 -21.40
CA PHE A 383 -6.61 -4.23 -20.22
C PHE A 383 -7.47 -5.30 -19.52
N LEU A 384 -7.95 -5.00 -18.32
CA LEU A 384 -8.74 -5.92 -17.50
C LEU A 384 -10.10 -6.21 -18.11
N LYS A 385 -10.51 -7.47 -18.05
CA LYS A 385 -11.86 -7.94 -18.40
C LYS A 385 -12.70 -8.14 -17.15
N ASP A 386 -14.02 -8.07 -17.33
CA ASP A 386 -14.94 -8.40 -16.24
C ASP A 386 -14.69 -9.83 -15.76
N GLY A 387 -14.73 -10.02 -14.45
CA GLY A 387 -14.43 -11.29 -13.81
C GLY A 387 -12.95 -11.51 -13.49
N ASP A 388 -12.02 -10.73 -14.05
CA ASP A 388 -10.60 -10.80 -13.68
C ASP A 388 -10.42 -10.38 -12.22
N GLU A 389 -9.63 -11.16 -11.48
CA GLU A 389 -9.13 -10.80 -10.17
C GLU A 389 -7.65 -10.39 -10.26
N VAL A 390 -7.33 -9.23 -9.72
CA VAL A 390 -5.95 -8.73 -9.60
C VAL A 390 -5.47 -8.98 -8.19
N ILE A 391 -4.29 -9.58 -8.04
CA ILE A 391 -3.67 -9.90 -6.75
C ILE A 391 -2.27 -9.30 -6.73
N LEU A 392 -2.07 -8.31 -5.86
CA LEU A 392 -0.76 -7.79 -5.51
C LEU A 392 -0.24 -8.56 -4.28
N SER A 393 1.03 -8.94 -4.31
CA SER A 393 1.76 -9.49 -3.16
C SER A 393 3.10 -8.79 -3.02
N GLY A 394 3.64 -8.80 -1.80
CA GLY A 394 4.94 -8.20 -1.55
C GLY A 394 5.61 -8.73 -0.29
N TYR A 395 6.93 -8.82 -0.34
CA TYR A 395 7.74 -9.28 0.79
C TYR A 395 9.19 -8.80 0.73
N CYS A 396 9.79 -8.64 1.90
CA CYS A 396 11.23 -8.55 2.07
C CYS A 396 11.79 -9.93 2.43
N GLN A 397 12.92 -10.30 1.81
CA GLN A 397 13.58 -11.59 2.04
C GLN A 397 14.67 -11.44 3.10
N GLY A 398 14.48 -12.04 4.28
CA GLY A 398 15.52 -12.17 5.31
C GLY A 398 16.24 -13.53 5.21
N ASP A 399 17.18 -13.77 6.12
CA ASP A 399 17.84 -15.08 6.24
C ASP A 399 16.88 -16.11 6.89
N GLY A 400 16.20 -16.90 6.06
CA GLY A 400 15.28 -17.95 6.51
C GLY A 400 13.90 -17.48 6.99
N TYR A 401 13.53 -16.21 6.77
CA TYR A 401 12.21 -15.65 7.08
C TYR A 401 11.78 -14.58 6.06
N LEU A 402 10.49 -14.27 6.03
CA LEU A 402 9.93 -13.15 5.25
C LEU A 402 9.38 -12.05 6.15
N VAL A 403 9.41 -10.81 5.67
CA VAL A 403 8.54 -9.72 6.14
C VAL A 403 7.59 -9.39 4.99
N GLY A 404 6.40 -10.01 5.00
CA GLY A 404 5.42 -9.91 3.94
C GLY A 404 4.20 -9.08 4.30
N PHE A 405 3.46 -8.65 3.27
CA PHE A 405 2.34 -7.71 3.38
C PHE A 405 0.96 -8.38 3.27
N GLY A 406 0.90 -9.71 3.30
CA GLY A 406 -0.27 -10.45 2.83
C GLY A 406 -0.53 -10.18 1.34
N THR A 407 -1.80 -9.99 0.96
CA THR A 407 -2.20 -9.65 -0.41
C THR A 407 -3.11 -8.41 -0.45
N CYS A 408 -3.04 -7.68 -1.56
CA CYS A 408 -3.99 -6.66 -1.95
C CYS A 408 -4.74 -7.15 -3.20
N THR A 409 -5.96 -7.64 -3.01
CA THR A 409 -6.75 -8.35 -4.03
C THR A 409 -8.06 -7.62 -4.33
N GLY A 410 -8.50 -7.65 -5.57
CA GLY A 410 -9.87 -7.24 -5.93
C GLY A 410 -10.32 -7.88 -7.24
N LYS A 411 -11.61 -8.26 -7.30
CA LYS A 411 -12.26 -8.79 -8.51
C LYS A 411 -13.00 -7.68 -9.23
N LEU A 412 -12.82 -7.57 -10.55
CA LEU A 412 -13.54 -6.62 -11.39
C LEU A 412 -14.95 -7.15 -11.71
N LEU A 413 -15.98 -6.43 -11.28
CA LEU A 413 -17.37 -6.70 -11.61
C LEU A 413 -17.79 -5.97 -12.89
N PRO A 414 -18.79 -6.52 -13.63
CA PRO A 414 -19.38 -5.82 -14.76
C PRO A 414 -19.96 -4.45 -14.40
N ALA A 415 -19.91 -3.55 -15.38
CA ALA A 415 -20.52 -2.24 -15.30
C ALA A 415 -22.05 -2.34 -15.13
N LEU A 416 -22.66 -1.32 -14.50
CA LEU A 416 -24.13 -1.22 -14.46
C LEU A 416 -24.67 -0.88 -15.86
N GLN A 417 -25.86 -1.40 -16.17
CA GLN A 417 -26.61 -1.01 -17.36
C GLN A 417 -27.36 0.30 -17.07
N PHE A 418 -27.36 1.21 -18.04
CA PHE A 418 -28.01 2.53 -17.98
C PHE A 418 -29.06 2.68 -19.07
#